data_AF-A0AA35VMU1-F1
#
_entry.id   AF-A0AA35VMU1-F1
#
_cell.length_a   1.000
_cell.length_b   1.000
_cell.length_c   1.000
_cell.angle_alpha   90.00
_cell.angle_beta   90.00
_cell.angle_gamma   90.00
#
_symmetry.space_group_name_H-M   'P 1'
#
loop_
_entity.id
_entity.type
_entity.pdbx_description
1 polymer ?
#
loop_
_entity_poly.entity_id
_entity_poly.type
_entity_poly.pdbx_seq_one_letter_code
_entity_poly.pdbx_strand_id
1 'polypeptide(L)'
;MVIRSFLMVISILKCIGPLYKHVSPLRLVPRLSFVGIPKKTLAFPIAETQSRWIPHTLSRKVLLPSEDEILNDVNEYYHELEGKGIPEHHIHTLGFETHYIDWMVAQSGMVMEKQVKEMTKYLIHCLMMAGLNGYIEAFLQKYGI
;
A
#
# COMPACT_ATOMS: atom_id res chain seq x y z
N MET A 1 -3.57 27.50 -14.33
CA MET A 1 -3.78 26.14 -13.80
C MET A 1 -3.41 26.17 -12.32
N VAL A 2 -4.39 26.23 -11.42
CA VAL A 2 -4.11 26.34 -9.98
C VAL A 2 -3.65 24.97 -9.50
N ILE A 3 -2.35 24.82 -9.21
CA ILE A 3 -1.84 23.68 -8.48
C ILE A 3 -2.44 23.78 -7.08
N ARG A 4 -3.58 23.11 -6.86
CA ARG A 4 -4.14 22.95 -5.51
C ARG A 4 -3.11 22.14 -4.73
N SER A 5 -2.59 22.76 -3.67
CA SER A 5 -1.50 22.27 -2.84
C SER A 5 -1.63 20.77 -2.55
N PHE A 6 -0.62 20.02 -2.97
CA PHE A 6 -0.44 18.60 -2.68
C PHE A 6 0.39 18.49 -1.41
N LEU A 7 -0.19 17.92 -0.35
CA LEU A 7 0.57 17.61 0.86
C LEU A 7 0.78 16.10 0.90
N MET A 8 1.97 15.65 0.49
CA MET A 8 2.43 14.29 0.75
C MET A 8 3.02 14.26 2.15
N VAL A 9 2.33 13.63 3.09
CA VAL A 9 2.87 13.41 4.44
C VAL A 9 3.38 11.98 4.53
N ILE A 10 4.68 11.84 4.77
CA ILE A 10 5.25 10.57 5.25
C ILE A 10 4.86 10.50 6.72
N SER A 11 3.83 9.73 7.04
CA SER A 11 3.36 9.64 8.43
C SER A 11 4.04 8.49 9.15
N ILE A 12 4.62 8.80 10.31
CA ILE A 12 5.17 7.84 11.27
C ILE A 12 4.12 7.51 12.36
N LEU A 13 2.90 8.06 12.26
CA LEU A 13 1.88 7.97 13.29
C LEU A 13 1.15 6.61 13.27
N LYS A 14 0.85 6.13 14.48
CA LYS A 14 0.40 4.74 14.73
C LYS A 14 -1.08 4.48 14.39
N CYS A 15 -1.93 5.51 14.45
CA CYS A 15 -3.33 5.46 13.99
C CYS A 15 -3.64 6.72 13.20
N ILE A 16 -3.88 6.56 11.91
CA ILE A 16 -4.55 7.57 11.10
C ILE A 16 -5.96 7.01 10.88
N GLY A 17 -6.97 7.88 10.88
CA GLY A 17 -8.38 7.47 10.77
C GLY A 17 -8.69 6.69 9.49
N PRO A 18 -9.97 6.43 9.18
CA PRO A 18 -10.33 5.70 7.97
C PRO A 18 -9.72 6.33 6.72
N LEU A 19 -8.92 5.53 6.02
CA LEU A 19 -8.24 5.89 4.78
C LEU A 19 -8.75 5.00 3.67
N TYR A 20 -9.19 5.61 2.58
CA TYR A 20 -9.41 4.90 1.33
C TYR A 20 -8.08 4.30 0.86
N LYS A 21 -8.07 2.96 0.71
CA LYS A 21 -6.92 2.14 0.29
C LYS A 21 -5.63 2.44 1.05
N HIS A 22 -5.70 2.82 2.33
CA HIS A 22 -4.55 3.21 3.16
C HIS A 22 -3.78 4.45 2.67
N VAL A 23 -4.40 5.28 1.83
CA VAL A 23 -3.76 6.44 1.19
C VAL A 23 -4.44 7.74 1.59
N SER A 24 -5.74 7.88 1.42
CA SER A 24 -6.41 9.20 1.53
C SER A 24 -7.59 9.19 2.50
N PRO A 25 -7.74 10.21 3.38
CA PRO A 25 -8.95 10.36 4.18
C PRO A 25 -10.17 10.57 3.30
N LEU A 26 -11.33 9.97 3.63
CA LEU A 26 -12.51 9.96 2.76
C LEU A 26 -12.92 11.36 2.26
N ARG A 27 -13.00 12.34 3.16
CA ARG A 27 -13.39 13.73 2.82
C ARG A 27 -12.36 14.49 1.98
N LEU A 28 -11.16 13.93 1.85
CA LEU A 28 -10.03 14.56 1.18
C LEU A 28 -9.48 13.70 0.04
N VAL A 29 -10.21 12.70 -0.46
CA VAL A 29 -9.80 11.97 -1.66
C VAL A 29 -9.98 12.86 -2.90
N PRO A 30 -9.01 12.93 -3.85
CA PRO A 30 -7.57 12.63 -3.73
C PRO A 30 -6.74 13.83 -3.26
N ARG A 31 -7.37 14.89 -2.73
CA ARG A 31 -6.75 16.16 -2.32
C ARG A 31 -5.66 16.03 -1.24
N LEU A 32 -5.73 15.03 -0.36
CA LEU A 32 -4.71 14.72 0.65
C LEU A 32 -4.41 13.21 0.58
N SER A 33 -3.13 12.86 0.52
CA SER A 33 -2.68 11.47 0.44
C SER A 33 -1.45 11.24 1.32
N PHE A 34 -1.41 10.07 1.93
CA PHE A 34 -0.29 9.54 2.69
C PHE A 34 0.39 8.43 1.89
N VAL A 35 1.71 8.30 2.07
CA VAL A 35 2.51 7.22 1.48
C VAL A 35 3.21 6.46 2.60
N GLY A 36 3.24 5.13 2.49
CA GLY A 36 3.95 4.25 3.42
C GLY A 36 3.22 3.97 4.73
N ILE A 37 1.91 4.22 4.80
CA ILE A 37 1.11 3.91 6.00
C ILE A 37 1.04 2.41 6.33
N PRO A 38 0.91 1.50 5.35
CA PRO A 38 0.84 0.08 5.64
C PRO A 38 2.03 -0.46 6.45
N LYS A 39 1.73 -1.35 7.41
CA LYS A 39 2.69 -1.94 8.37
C LYS A 39 2.85 -3.44 8.16
N LYS A 40 3.94 -3.98 8.72
CA LYS A 40 4.34 -5.41 8.63
C LYS A 40 4.33 -5.91 7.18
N THR A 41 4.81 -5.09 6.26
CA THR A 41 4.80 -5.34 4.82
C THR A 41 6.08 -4.81 4.19
N LEU A 42 6.23 -4.93 2.87
CA LEU A 42 7.39 -4.44 2.15
C LEU A 42 7.29 -2.93 1.92
N ALA A 43 7.95 -2.15 2.78
CA ALA A 43 7.84 -0.69 2.79
C ALA A 43 8.15 -0.03 1.43
N PHE A 44 9.23 -0.45 0.76
CA PHE A 44 9.64 0.17 -0.50
C PHE A 44 8.66 -0.09 -1.66
N PRO A 45 8.24 -1.34 -1.96
CA PRO A 45 7.20 -1.60 -2.95
C PRO A 45 5.87 -0.89 -2.67
N ILE A 46 5.46 -0.80 -1.40
CA ILE A 46 4.24 -0.07 -1.00
C ILE A 46 4.39 1.41 -1.31
N ALA A 47 5.49 2.03 -0.86
CA ALA A 47 5.73 3.45 -1.08
C ALA A 47 5.80 3.77 -2.59
N GLU A 48 6.52 2.95 -3.36
CA GLU A 48 6.65 3.13 -4.81
C GLU A 48 5.30 3.07 -5.53
N THR A 49 4.51 2.02 -5.26
CA THR A 49 3.22 1.84 -5.93
C THR A 49 2.21 2.91 -5.54
N GLN A 50 2.15 3.31 -4.26
CA GLN A 50 1.33 4.44 -3.81
C GLN A 50 1.76 5.76 -4.45
N SER A 51 3.06 6.08 -4.43
CA SER A 51 3.60 7.32 -5.01
C SER A 51 3.35 7.45 -6.50
N ARG A 52 3.20 6.33 -7.23
CA ARG A 52 2.86 6.33 -8.66
C ARG A 52 1.36 6.36 -8.90
N TRP A 53 0.56 5.65 -8.10
CA TRP A 53 -0.90 5.68 -8.22
C TRP A 53 -1.51 7.05 -7.91
N ILE A 54 -1.02 7.74 -6.87
CA ILE A 54 -1.57 9.03 -6.42
C ILE A 54 -1.61 10.09 -7.55
N PRO A 55 -0.50 10.38 -8.27
CA PRO A 55 -0.54 11.31 -9.40
C PRO A 55 -1.56 10.95 -10.48
N HIS A 56 -1.79 9.65 -10.74
CA HIS A 56 -2.74 9.21 -11.75
C HIS A 56 -4.19 9.49 -11.33
N THR A 57 -4.51 9.38 -10.05
CA THR A 57 -5.83 9.77 -9.53
C THR A 57 -6.03 11.30 -9.59
N LEU A 58 -4.99 12.06 -9.25
CA LEU A 58 -5.00 13.53 -9.34
C LEU A 58 -5.14 14.03 -10.77
N SER A 59 -4.46 13.39 -11.73
CA SER A 59 -4.55 13.72 -13.15
C SER A 59 -5.77 13.11 -13.83
N ARG A 60 -6.67 12.45 -13.10
CA ARG A 60 -7.86 11.74 -13.61
C ARG A 60 -7.55 10.70 -14.69
N LYS A 61 -6.32 10.17 -14.71
CA LYS A 61 -5.94 9.03 -15.56
C LYS A 61 -6.48 7.72 -14.99
N VAL A 62 -6.66 7.68 -13.67
CA VAL A 62 -7.42 6.66 -12.96
C VAL A 62 -8.72 7.30 -12.51
N LEU A 63 -9.84 6.71 -12.91
CA LEU A 63 -11.15 7.11 -12.42
C LEU A 63 -11.33 6.54 -11.02
N LEU A 64 -11.45 7.44 -10.04
CA LEU A 64 -11.83 7.05 -8.70
C LEU A 64 -13.32 6.69 -8.67
N PRO A 65 -13.73 5.74 -7.81
CA PRO A 65 -15.14 5.51 -7.53
C PRO A 65 -15.82 6.76 -6.97
N SER A 66 -17.15 6.75 -6.95
CA SER A 66 -17.96 7.78 -6.28
C SER A 66 -17.69 7.84 -4.77
N GLU A 67 -18.09 8.93 -4.13
CA GLU A 67 -17.92 9.11 -2.68
C GLU A 67 -18.62 8.01 -1.88
N ASP A 68 -19.81 7.58 -2.31
CA ASP A 68 -20.57 6.51 -1.66
C ASP A 68 -19.87 5.15 -1.82
N GLU A 69 -19.32 4.85 -3.00
CA GLU A 69 -18.55 3.63 -3.24
C GLU A 69 -17.25 3.60 -2.40
N ILE A 70 -16.56 4.74 -2.30
CA ILE A 70 -15.38 4.88 -1.43
C ILE A 70 -15.77 4.66 0.04
N LEU A 71 -16.87 5.25 0.49
CA LEU A 71 -17.36 5.08 1.86
C LEU A 71 -17.73 3.62 2.13
N ASN A 72 -18.41 2.96 1.20
CA ASN A 72 -18.80 1.57 1.31
C ASN A 72 -17.57 0.64 1.36
N ASP A 73 -16.60 0.83 0.46
CA ASP A 73 -15.34 0.05 0.43
C ASP A 73 -14.57 0.15 1.76
N VAL A 74 -14.51 1.35 2.34
CA VAL A 74 -13.88 1.54 3.65
C VAL A 74 -14.69 0.85 4.74
N ASN A 75 -16.01 1.03 4.78
CA ASN A 75 -16.84 0.40 5.81
C ASN A 75 -16.80 -1.13 5.74
N GLU A 76 -16.83 -1.71 4.55
CA GLU A 76 -16.68 -3.16 4.34
C GLU A 76 -15.35 -3.66 4.89
N TYR A 77 -14.25 -2.97 4.59
CA TYR A 77 -12.94 -3.31 5.13
C TYR A 77 -12.91 -3.28 6.67
N TYR A 78 -13.48 -2.25 7.29
CA TYR A 78 -13.55 -2.15 8.75
C TYR A 78 -14.42 -3.24 9.37
N HIS A 79 -15.57 -3.53 8.77
CA HIS A 79 -16.46 -4.60 9.21
C HIS A 79 -15.78 -5.98 9.11
N GLU A 80 -14.99 -6.23 8.05
CA GLU A 80 -14.17 -7.44 7.96
C GLU A 80 -13.14 -7.55 9.08
N LEU A 81 -12.48 -6.44 9.44
CA LEU A 81 -11.50 -6.41 10.51
C LEU A 81 -12.15 -6.68 11.88
N GLU A 82 -13.31 -6.09 12.14
CA GLU A 82 -14.11 -6.37 13.34
C GLU A 82 -14.51 -7.86 13.40
N GLY A 83 -15.02 -8.42 12.30
CA GLY A 83 -15.36 -9.84 12.21
C GLY A 83 -14.17 -10.78 12.45
N LYS A 84 -12.95 -10.33 12.14
CA LYS A 84 -11.69 -11.04 12.41
C LYS A 84 -11.12 -10.75 13.81
N GLY A 85 -11.77 -9.89 14.61
CA GLY A 85 -11.29 -9.47 15.94
C GLY A 85 -9.99 -8.64 15.89
N ILE A 86 -9.68 -8.01 14.75
CA ILE A 86 -8.47 -7.21 14.58
C ILE A 86 -8.70 -5.83 15.20
N PRO A 87 -7.87 -5.40 16.17
CA PRO A 87 -8.09 -4.12 16.85
C PRO A 87 -7.76 -2.94 15.92
N GLU A 88 -8.40 -1.79 16.16
CA GLU A 88 -8.28 -0.59 15.31
C GLU A 88 -6.84 -0.16 15.02
N HIS A 89 -5.90 -0.33 15.96
CA HIS A 89 -4.50 0.06 15.74
C HIS A 89 -3.73 -0.85 14.76
N HIS A 90 -4.32 -1.97 14.35
CA HIS A 90 -3.81 -2.91 13.35
C HIS A 90 -4.49 -2.75 11.98
N ILE A 91 -5.40 -1.79 11.77
CA ILE A 91 -6.15 -1.55 10.52
C ILE A 91 -5.30 -1.27 9.27
N HIS A 92 -4.01 -0.99 9.44
CA HIS A 92 -3.09 -0.75 8.33
C HIS A 92 -2.04 -1.87 8.24
N THR A 93 -2.27 -3.01 8.88
CA THR A 93 -1.37 -4.16 8.81
C THR A 93 -1.77 -4.99 7.60
N LEU A 94 -0.95 -4.96 6.55
CA LEU A 94 -1.22 -5.71 5.32
C LEU A 94 -0.50 -7.07 5.27
N GLY A 95 0.52 -7.28 6.11
CA GLY A 95 1.34 -8.48 6.04
C GLY A 95 2.22 -8.51 4.77
N PHE A 96 2.77 -9.68 4.47
CA PHE A 96 3.62 -9.90 3.29
C PHE A 96 2.85 -10.41 2.07
N GLU A 97 1.52 -10.33 2.08
CA GLU A 97 0.71 -10.63 0.90
C GLU A 97 0.88 -9.55 -0.16
N THR A 98 0.97 -9.96 -1.44
CA THR A 98 1.19 -9.03 -2.55
C THR A 98 -0.10 -8.45 -3.13
N HIS A 99 -1.28 -8.91 -2.70
CA HIS A 99 -2.57 -8.52 -3.27
C HIS A 99 -2.77 -7.00 -3.35
N TYR A 100 -2.40 -6.26 -2.31
CA TYR A 100 -2.49 -4.81 -2.31
C TYR A 100 -1.58 -4.15 -3.35
N ILE A 101 -0.34 -4.63 -3.46
CA ILE A 101 0.64 -4.14 -4.45
C ILE A 101 0.14 -4.45 -5.86
N ASP A 102 -0.32 -5.69 -6.09
CA ASP A 102 -0.87 -6.12 -7.37
C ASP A 102 -2.09 -5.26 -7.78
N TRP A 103 -2.98 -4.93 -6.83
CA TRP A 103 -4.10 -4.02 -7.06
C TRP A 103 -3.64 -2.62 -7.46
N MET A 104 -2.70 -2.02 -6.71
CA MET A 104 -2.17 -0.67 -7.01
C MET A 104 -1.50 -0.59 -8.39
N VAL A 105 -0.73 -1.62 -8.75
CA VAL A 105 -0.07 -1.72 -10.06
C VAL A 105 -1.11 -1.79 -11.18
N ALA A 106 -2.16 -2.60 -11.01
CA ALA A 106 -3.24 -2.71 -11.98
C ALA A 106 -3.99 -1.38 -12.18
N GLN A 107 -4.19 -0.61 -11.12
CA GLN A 107 -4.84 0.71 -11.22
C GLN A 107 -3.97 1.73 -11.95
N SER A 108 -2.66 1.72 -11.73
CA SER A 108 -1.75 2.73 -12.28
C SER A 108 -1.34 2.49 -13.75
N GLY A 109 -1.76 1.36 -14.34
CA GLY A 109 -1.28 0.94 -15.66
C GLY A 109 0.21 0.59 -15.66
N MET A 110 0.78 0.37 -14.48
CA MET A 110 2.17 -0.03 -14.33
C MET A 110 2.35 -1.48 -14.74
N VAL A 111 3.50 -1.79 -15.32
CA VAL A 111 3.96 -3.16 -15.49
C VAL A 111 5.14 -3.34 -14.55
N MET A 112 4.94 -4.16 -13.51
CA MET A 112 6.07 -4.61 -12.71
C MET A 112 6.88 -5.58 -13.54
N GLU A 113 8.17 -5.28 -13.71
CA GLU A 113 9.08 -6.17 -14.40
C GLU A 113 9.07 -7.56 -13.73
N LYS A 114 9.02 -8.60 -14.57
CA LYS A 114 8.94 -9.99 -14.10
C LYS A 114 10.04 -10.31 -13.09
N GLN A 115 11.27 -9.85 -13.36
CA GLN A 115 12.41 -10.05 -12.48
C GLN A 115 12.23 -9.37 -11.12
N VAL A 116 11.74 -8.12 -11.07
CA VAL A 116 11.45 -7.41 -9.81
C VAL A 116 10.38 -8.15 -9.00
N LYS A 117 9.33 -8.65 -9.66
CA LYS A 117 8.29 -9.45 -9.00
C LYS A 117 8.86 -10.77 -8.43
N GLU A 118 9.72 -11.45 -9.16
CA GLU A 118 10.38 -12.68 -8.70
C GLU A 118 11.37 -12.44 -7.56
N MET A 119 12.17 -11.37 -7.62
CA MET A 119 13.05 -10.95 -6.52
C MET A 119 12.25 -10.61 -5.27
N THR A 120 11.16 -9.86 -5.41
CA THR A 120 10.27 -9.49 -4.29
C THR A 120 9.66 -10.72 -3.62
N LYS A 121 9.15 -11.67 -4.41
CA LYS A 121 8.60 -12.93 -3.89
C LYS A 121 9.67 -13.76 -3.17
N TYR A 122 10.88 -13.81 -3.74
CA TYR A 122 11.97 -14.54 -3.11
C TYR A 122 12.43 -13.88 -1.81
N LEU A 123 12.48 -12.55 -1.76
CA LEU A 123 12.77 -11.80 -0.53
C LEU A 123 11.77 -12.14 0.58
N ILE A 124 10.47 -12.16 0.26
CA ILE A 124 9.42 -12.58 1.21
C ILE A 124 9.66 -14.02 1.65
N HIS A 125 9.95 -14.93 0.72
CA HIS A 125 10.25 -16.32 1.06
C HIS A 125 11.44 -16.45 2.02
N CYS A 126 12.56 -15.76 1.75
CA CYS A 126 13.71 -15.71 2.64
C CYS A 126 13.33 -15.17 4.02
N LEU A 127 12.51 -14.13 4.08
CA LEU A 127 12.05 -13.55 5.34
C LEU A 127 11.18 -14.53 6.14
N MET A 128 10.29 -15.27 5.48
CA MET A 128 9.43 -16.26 6.12
C MET A 128 10.22 -17.49 6.60
N MET A 129 11.26 -17.90 5.87
CA MET A 129 12.03 -19.12 6.19
C MET A 129 13.19 -18.87 7.15
N ALA A 130 13.94 -17.78 6.98
CA ALA A 130 15.15 -17.48 7.75
C ALA A 130 14.95 -16.39 8.82
N GLY A 131 13.77 -15.76 8.86
CA GLY A 131 13.46 -14.69 9.80
C GLY A 131 14.25 -13.40 9.54
N LEU A 132 13.99 -12.37 10.36
CA LEU A 132 14.55 -11.03 10.20
C LEU A 132 16.09 -10.97 10.27
N ASN A 133 16.73 -11.95 10.91
CA ASN A 133 18.18 -11.95 11.07
C ASN A 133 18.91 -12.68 9.94
N GLY A 134 18.26 -13.65 9.27
CA GLY A 134 18.91 -14.49 8.26
C GLY A 134 18.43 -14.23 6.82
N TYR A 135 17.36 -13.46 6.62
CA TYR A 135 16.76 -13.32 5.29
C TYR A 135 17.69 -12.66 4.26
N ILE A 136 18.56 -11.73 4.68
CA ILE A 136 19.52 -11.08 3.78
C ILE A 136 20.54 -12.08 3.27
N GLU A 137 21.14 -12.87 4.15
CA GLU A 137 22.09 -13.91 3.76
C GLU A 137 21.45 -14.93 2.81
N ALA A 138 20.24 -15.41 3.15
CA ALA A 138 19.48 -16.31 2.30
C ALA A 138 19.13 -15.68 0.94
N PHE A 139 18.78 -14.40 0.90
CA PHE A 139 18.48 -13.69 -0.34
C PHE A 139 19.71 -13.58 -1.25
N LEU A 140 20.86 -13.22 -0.66
CA LEU A 140 22.13 -13.04 -1.35
C LEU A 140 22.69 -14.35 -1.92
N GLN A 141 22.33 -15.51 -1.40
CA GLN A 141 22.73 -16.79 -2.01
C GLN A 141 22.21 -16.98 -3.44
N LYS A 142 21.06 -16.38 -3.77
CA LYS A 142 20.46 -16.48 -5.11
C LYS A 142 20.71 -15.25 -5.97
N TYR A 143 20.61 -14.06 -5.38
CA TYR A 143 20.68 -12.79 -6.09
C TYR A 143 21.87 -11.93 -5.69
N GLY A 144 22.90 -12.52 -5.06
CA GLY A 144 24.14 -11.81 -4.74
C GLY A 144 24.68 -11.13 -5.99
N ILE A 145 24.61 -9.80 -5.98
CA ILE A 145 25.17 -8.91 -6.98
C ILE A 145 26.61 -8.60 -6.57
#